data_AF-A0A843WXS3-F1
#
_entry.id   AF-A0A843WXS3-F1
#
_cell.length_a   1.000
_cell.length_b   1.000
_cell.length_c   1.000
_cell.angle_alpha   90.00
_cell.angle_beta   90.00
_cell.angle_gamma   90.00
#
_symmetry.space_group_name_H-M   'P 1'
#
loop_
_entity.id
_entity.type
_entity.pdbx_description
1 polymer ?
#
loop_
_entity_poly.entity_id
_entity_poly.type
_entity_poly.pdbx_seq_one_letter_code
_entity_poly.pdbx_strand_id
1 'polypeptide(L)'
;MQDREAAQREAEQLRRELERVRRAAVAGASSSGAAGSSQSDLEDRLAAVVRRAEETHVDLAERETALRAATDRATELQGQVDSVAGERDQLRIRAEAAEALVTEVTRELATLRVQGSSVDQEELVRLRTDLQAQQTLARGLQEVMTAIGRPRSRSRSRVSGASGATGASVKQYLAGSSSRRRNEEEERRHRGEASAQSGRGGGEMPPPPDRQEGSRESGGGQ
;
A
#
# COMPACT_ATOMS: atom_id res chain seq x y z
N MET A 1 -47.02 -2.59 10.85
CA MET A 1 -48.26 -2.22 10.14
C MET A 1 -49.40 -3.16 10.49
N GLN A 2 -49.28 -4.48 10.26
CA GLN A 2 -50.34 -5.45 10.57
C GLN A 2 -50.79 -5.45 12.05
N ASP A 3 -49.86 -5.37 13.00
CA ASP A 3 -50.19 -5.35 14.44
C ASP A 3 -50.94 -4.07 14.87
N ARG A 4 -50.63 -2.94 14.24
CA ARG A 4 -51.30 -1.66 14.48
C ARG A 4 -52.73 -1.68 13.96
N GLU A 5 -52.92 -2.18 12.74
CA GLU A 5 -54.26 -2.34 12.17
C GLU A 5 -55.09 -3.34 12.97
N ALA A 6 -54.48 -4.42 13.46
CA ALA A 6 -55.16 -5.38 14.32
C ALA A 6 -55.59 -4.74 15.65
N ALA A 7 -54.69 -4.00 16.32
CA ALA A 7 -55.01 -3.29 17.57
C ALA A 7 -56.09 -2.21 17.37
N GLN A 8 -56.09 -1.51 16.24
CA GLN A 8 -57.15 -0.53 15.91
C GLN A 8 -58.50 -1.21 15.71
N ARG A 9 -58.54 -2.32 14.97
CA ARG A 9 -59.78 -3.10 14.76
C ARG A 9 -60.31 -3.67 16.08
N GLU A 10 -59.44 -4.16 16.94
CA GLU A 10 -59.79 -4.65 18.27
C GLU A 10 -60.34 -3.53 19.16
N ALA A 11 -59.69 -2.36 19.20
CA ALA A 11 -60.17 -1.20 19.95
C ALA A 11 -61.54 -0.71 19.45
N GLU A 12 -61.79 -0.72 18.15
CA GLU A 12 -63.10 -0.38 17.59
C GLU A 12 -64.19 -1.40 17.97
N GLN A 13 -63.85 -2.70 17.98
CA GLN A 13 -64.78 -3.74 18.43
C GLN A 13 -65.13 -3.58 19.90
N LEU A 14 -64.13 -3.39 20.77
CA LEU A 14 -64.30 -3.18 22.21
C LEU A 14 -65.14 -1.92 22.50
N ARG A 15 -64.94 -0.83 21.75
CA ARG A 15 -65.77 0.40 21.85
C ARG A 15 -67.24 0.13 21.51
N ARG A 16 -67.50 -0.62 20.44
CA ARG A 16 -68.88 -0.99 20.04
C ARG A 16 -69.54 -1.90 21.08
N GLU A 17 -68.79 -2.82 21.68
CA GLU A 17 -69.29 -3.68 22.75
C GLU A 17 -69.59 -2.89 24.03
N LEU A 18 -68.72 -1.97 24.43
CA LEU A 18 -68.95 -1.06 25.55
C LEU A 18 -70.21 -0.23 25.37
N GLU A 19 -70.42 0.34 24.18
CA GLU A 19 -71.64 1.09 23.90
C GLU A 19 -72.90 0.23 23.93
N ARG A 20 -72.81 -1.05 23.56
CA ARG A 20 -73.93 -2.01 23.67
C ARG A 20 -74.24 -2.32 25.12
N VAL A 21 -73.22 -2.62 25.93
CA VAL A 21 -73.38 -2.91 27.37
C VAL A 21 -73.93 -1.70 28.11
N ARG A 22 -73.40 -0.49 27.85
CA ARG A 22 -73.91 0.76 28.43
C ARG A 22 -75.36 1.02 28.05
N ARG A 23 -75.74 0.85 26.77
CA ARG A 23 -77.14 1.01 26.32
C ARG A 23 -78.07 -0.01 26.96
N ALA A 24 -77.64 -1.27 27.09
CA ALA A 24 -78.41 -2.32 27.75
C ALA A 24 -78.58 -2.06 29.25
N ALA A 25 -77.54 -1.57 29.94
CA ALA A 25 -77.60 -1.20 31.35
C ALA A 25 -78.55 -0.01 31.62
N VAL A 26 -78.60 0.97 30.71
CA VAL A 26 -79.55 2.10 30.79
C VAL A 26 -81.00 1.65 30.53
N ALA A 27 -81.21 0.67 29.65
CA ALA A 27 -82.54 0.15 29.33
C ALA A 27 -83.09 -0.86 30.35
N GLY A 28 -82.22 -1.52 31.14
CA GLY A 28 -82.58 -2.55 32.13
C GLY A 28 -82.15 -2.18 33.54
N ALA A 29 -82.92 -1.34 34.24
CA ALA A 29 -82.58 -0.76 35.55
C ALA A 29 -82.54 -1.74 36.76
N SER A 30 -82.40 -3.06 36.58
CA SER A 30 -82.58 -4.04 37.68
C SER A 30 -81.48 -5.11 37.84
N SER A 31 -80.36 -5.05 37.13
CA SER A 31 -79.24 -6.01 37.30
C SER A 31 -77.85 -5.32 37.29
N SER A 32 -77.69 -4.30 38.14
CA SER A 32 -76.53 -3.37 38.10
C SER A 32 -75.17 -3.99 38.44
N GLY A 33 -75.10 -5.09 39.19
CA GLY A 33 -73.83 -5.69 39.64
C GLY A 33 -73.01 -6.37 38.52
N ALA A 34 -73.65 -7.24 37.73
CA ALA A 34 -72.98 -7.99 36.66
C ALA A 34 -72.76 -7.15 35.38
N ALA A 35 -73.65 -6.18 35.13
CA ALA A 35 -73.48 -5.22 34.04
C ALA A 35 -72.32 -4.23 34.34
N GLY A 36 -72.15 -3.83 35.61
CA GLY A 36 -71.05 -2.97 36.03
C GLY A 36 -69.68 -3.64 35.91
N SER A 37 -69.55 -4.91 36.33
CA SER A 37 -68.28 -5.66 36.21
C SER A 37 -67.89 -5.93 34.75
N SER A 38 -68.85 -6.32 33.91
CA SER A 38 -68.58 -6.52 32.48
C SER A 38 -68.23 -5.22 31.75
N GLN A 39 -68.77 -4.08 32.20
CA GLN A 39 -68.37 -2.78 31.69
C GLN A 39 -66.94 -2.42 32.10
N SER A 40 -66.55 -2.60 33.36
CA SER A 40 -65.17 -2.29 33.79
C SER A 40 -64.16 -3.18 33.10
N ASP A 41 -64.45 -4.48 32.92
CA ASP A 41 -63.56 -5.42 32.23
C ASP A 41 -63.31 -5.00 30.77
N LEU A 42 -64.33 -4.48 30.07
CA LEU A 42 -64.19 -3.98 28.71
C LEU A 42 -63.43 -2.64 28.66
N GLU A 43 -63.62 -1.76 29.66
CA GLU A 43 -62.87 -0.50 29.79
C GLU A 43 -61.38 -0.77 30.03
N ASP A 44 -61.06 -1.72 30.90
CA ASP A 44 -59.68 -2.14 31.19
C ASP A 44 -59.02 -2.76 29.95
N ARG A 45 -59.74 -3.62 29.21
CA ARG A 45 -59.26 -4.17 27.94
C ARG A 45 -59.02 -3.09 26.88
N LEU A 46 -59.94 -2.14 26.73
CA LEU A 46 -59.77 -1.03 25.80
C LEU A 46 -58.53 -0.18 26.18
N ALA A 47 -58.34 0.11 27.46
CA ALA A 47 -57.18 0.85 27.95
C ALA A 47 -55.86 0.09 27.71
N ALA A 48 -55.86 -1.23 27.82
CA ALA A 48 -54.70 -2.06 27.52
C ALA A 48 -54.36 -2.06 26.02
N VAL A 49 -55.35 -2.20 25.13
CA VAL A 49 -55.15 -2.18 23.68
C VAL A 49 -54.67 -0.80 23.21
N VAL A 50 -55.22 0.28 23.77
CA VAL A 50 -54.78 1.65 23.45
C VAL A 50 -53.32 1.87 23.86
N ARG A 51 -52.92 1.50 25.08
CA ARG A 51 -51.51 1.58 25.52
C ARG A 51 -50.58 0.79 24.60
N ARG A 52 -50.94 -0.45 24.26
CA ARG A 52 -50.15 -1.28 23.34
C ARG A 52 -50.02 -0.63 21.96
N ALA A 53 -51.06 0.01 21.47
CA ALA A 53 -51.03 0.74 20.20
C ALA A 53 -50.10 1.97 20.26
N GLU A 54 -50.04 2.66 21.40
CA GLU A 54 -49.13 3.79 21.61
C GLU A 54 -47.67 3.34 21.71
N GLU A 55 -47.38 2.28 22.47
CA GLU A 55 -46.04 1.69 22.58
C GLU A 55 -45.52 1.25 21.20
N THR A 56 -46.33 0.50 20.45
CA THR A 56 -45.95 0.07 19.09
C THR A 56 -45.76 1.24 18.11
N HIS A 57 -46.43 2.38 18.34
CA HIS A 57 -46.24 3.59 17.55
C HIS A 57 -44.87 4.23 17.81
N VAL A 58 -44.48 4.33 19.09
CA VAL A 58 -43.18 4.86 19.49
C VAL A 58 -42.06 3.97 18.96
N ASP A 59 -42.16 2.65 19.15
CA ASP A 59 -41.19 1.68 18.63
C ASP A 59 -41.01 1.77 17.11
N LEU A 60 -42.12 1.95 16.37
CA LEU A 60 -42.07 2.08 14.92
C LEU A 60 -41.36 3.38 14.50
N ALA A 61 -41.66 4.49 15.16
CA ALA A 61 -41.02 5.77 14.89
C ALA A 61 -39.51 5.71 15.15
N GLU A 62 -39.08 5.05 16.23
CA GLU A 62 -37.66 4.83 16.53
C GLU A 62 -36.98 3.92 15.49
N ARG A 63 -37.66 2.88 15.02
CA ARG A 63 -37.13 2.03 13.94
C ARG A 63 -37.03 2.78 12.62
N GLU A 64 -37.99 3.64 12.30
CA GLU A 64 -37.95 4.45 11.08
C GLU A 64 -36.80 5.46 11.10
N THR A 65 -36.54 6.10 12.25
CA THR A 65 -35.39 7.01 12.39
C THR A 65 -34.07 6.26 12.31
N ALA A 66 -33.96 5.09 12.95
CA ALA A 66 -32.78 4.24 12.84
C ALA A 66 -32.54 3.76 11.41
N LEU A 67 -33.60 3.38 10.68
CA LEU A 67 -33.50 2.95 9.28
C LEU A 67 -33.03 4.09 8.38
N ARG A 68 -33.54 5.32 8.57
CA ARG A 68 -33.07 6.50 7.83
C ARG A 68 -31.59 6.75 8.09
N ALA A 69 -31.17 6.77 9.36
CA ALA A 69 -29.76 6.96 9.71
C ALA A 69 -28.85 5.87 9.13
N ALA A 70 -29.31 4.62 9.11
CA ALA A 70 -28.57 3.52 8.49
C ALA A 70 -28.47 3.67 6.96
N THR A 71 -29.54 4.15 6.33
CA THR A 71 -29.58 4.40 4.87
C THR A 71 -28.63 5.54 4.51
N ASP A 72 -28.67 6.65 5.25
CA ASP A 72 -27.77 7.80 5.03
C ASP A 72 -26.31 7.40 5.18
N ARG A 73 -26.00 6.60 6.21
CA ARG A 73 -24.65 6.06 6.42
C ARG A 73 -24.21 5.12 5.30
N ALA A 74 -25.11 4.29 4.77
CA ALA A 74 -24.80 3.43 3.64
C ALA A 74 -24.51 4.25 2.37
N THR A 75 -25.27 5.34 2.13
CA THR A 75 -25.01 6.26 1.02
C THR A 75 -23.67 6.98 1.17
N GLU A 76 -23.33 7.44 2.37
CA GLU A 76 -22.02 8.05 2.64
C GLU A 76 -20.87 7.07 2.36
N LEU A 77 -20.97 5.83 2.87
CA LEU A 77 -19.97 4.80 2.64
C LEU A 77 -19.84 4.44 1.16
N GLN A 78 -20.95 4.40 0.42
CA GLN A 78 -20.91 4.18 -1.03
C GLN A 78 -20.13 5.29 -1.74
N GLY A 79 -20.36 6.55 -1.37
CA GLY A 79 -19.59 7.68 -1.91
C GLY A 79 -18.09 7.60 -1.60
N GLN A 80 -17.73 7.15 -0.39
CA GLN A 80 -16.33 6.90 -0.04
C GLN A 80 -15.69 5.79 -0.88
N VAL A 81 -16.42 4.69 -1.11
CA VAL A 81 -15.97 3.58 -1.96
C VAL A 81 -15.73 4.06 -3.39
N ASP A 82 -16.66 4.85 -3.95
CA ASP A 82 -16.53 5.36 -5.31
C ASP A 82 -15.34 6.33 -5.44
N SER A 83 -15.09 7.15 -4.42
CA SER A 83 -13.92 8.04 -4.36
C SER A 83 -12.61 7.25 -4.35
N VAL A 84 -12.49 6.24 -3.48
CA VAL A 84 -11.28 5.40 -3.37
C VAL A 84 -11.06 4.61 -4.66
N ALA A 85 -12.12 4.12 -5.30
CA ALA A 85 -12.03 3.44 -6.58
C ALA A 85 -11.47 4.38 -7.66
N GLY A 86 -11.94 5.63 -7.72
CA GLY A 86 -11.42 6.65 -8.62
C GLY A 86 -9.94 6.96 -8.40
N GLU A 87 -9.52 7.12 -7.14
CA GLU A 87 -8.10 7.35 -6.79
C GLU A 87 -7.22 6.16 -7.18
N ARG A 88 -7.67 4.93 -6.92
CA ARG A 88 -6.96 3.71 -7.32
C ARG A 88 -6.76 3.66 -8.83
N ASP A 89 -7.79 3.97 -9.60
CA ASP A 89 -7.73 3.93 -11.06
C ASP A 89 -6.77 5.00 -11.60
N GLN A 90 -6.75 6.20 -11.00
CA GLN A 90 -5.75 7.22 -11.33
C GLN A 90 -4.32 6.79 -10.99
N LEU A 91 -4.10 6.17 -9.82
CA LEU A 91 -2.80 5.65 -9.42
C LEU A 91 -2.32 4.55 -10.36
N ARG A 92 -3.23 3.67 -10.79
CA ARG A 92 -2.93 2.62 -11.76
C ARG A 92 -2.46 3.21 -13.10
N ILE A 93 -3.16 4.20 -13.63
CA ILE A 93 -2.75 4.89 -14.87
C ILE A 93 -1.35 5.51 -14.71
N ARG A 94 -1.08 6.15 -13.56
CA ARG A 94 0.25 6.72 -13.28
C ARG A 94 1.34 5.65 -13.18
N ALA A 95 1.04 4.50 -12.58
CA ALA A 95 1.97 3.38 -12.48
C ALA A 95 2.30 2.81 -13.86
N GLU A 96 1.28 2.58 -14.70
CA GLU A 96 1.46 2.10 -16.08
C GLU A 96 2.29 3.09 -16.91
N ALA A 97 2.06 4.39 -16.77
CA ALA A 97 2.88 5.43 -17.41
C ALA A 97 4.34 5.43 -16.90
N ALA A 98 4.55 5.26 -15.60
CA ALA A 98 5.88 5.19 -15.02
C ALA A 98 6.65 3.94 -15.48
N GLU A 99 5.99 2.78 -15.57
CA GLU A 99 6.57 1.54 -16.10
C GLU A 99 6.99 1.68 -17.56
N ALA A 100 6.16 2.33 -18.38
CA ALA A 100 6.50 2.64 -19.77
C ALA A 100 7.75 3.54 -19.87
N LEU A 101 7.82 4.59 -19.05
CA LEU A 101 8.98 5.47 -18.99
C LEU A 101 10.25 4.74 -18.54
N VAL A 102 10.16 3.89 -17.52
CA VAL A 102 11.30 3.08 -17.05
C VAL A 102 11.79 2.16 -18.16
N THR A 103 10.87 1.54 -18.91
CA THR A 103 11.20 0.66 -20.03
C THR A 103 11.94 1.43 -21.12
N GLU A 104 11.47 2.63 -21.46
CA GLU A 104 12.11 3.47 -22.49
C GLU A 104 13.50 3.93 -22.05
N VAL A 105 13.64 4.46 -20.84
CA VAL A 105 14.95 4.88 -20.30
C VAL A 105 15.92 3.70 -20.25
N THR A 106 15.45 2.50 -19.87
CA THR A 106 16.28 1.30 -19.85
C THR A 106 16.78 0.93 -21.25
N ARG A 107 15.93 1.07 -22.27
CA ARG A 107 16.28 0.85 -23.67
C ARG A 107 17.29 1.88 -24.18
N GLU A 108 17.09 3.16 -23.86
CA GLU A 108 18.02 4.23 -24.22
C GLU A 108 19.39 4.00 -23.59
N LEU A 109 19.44 3.68 -22.29
CA LEU A 109 20.67 3.36 -21.58
C LEU A 109 21.40 2.16 -22.18
N ALA A 110 20.68 1.10 -22.55
CA ALA A 110 21.26 -0.05 -23.23
C ALA A 110 21.88 0.34 -24.59
N THR A 111 21.19 1.19 -25.35
CA THR A 111 21.66 1.69 -26.65
C THR A 111 22.92 2.53 -26.50
N LEU A 112 22.92 3.49 -25.57
CA LEU A 112 24.08 4.34 -25.27
C LEU A 112 25.28 3.51 -24.81
N ARG A 113 25.05 2.47 -24.01
CA ARG A 113 26.11 1.56 -23.56
C ARG A 113 26.76 0.80 -24.72
N VAL A 114 25.96 0.29 -25.65
CA VAL A 114 26.49 -0.38 -26.85
C VAL A 114 27.29 0.60 -27.70
N GLN A 115 26.75 1.80 -27.95
CA GLN A 115 27.43 2.84 -28.71
C GLN A 115 28.78 3.24 -28.08
N GLY A 116 28.82 3.51 -26.77
CA GLY A 116 30.07 3.82 -26.07
C GLY A 116 31.11 2.71 -26.21
N SER A 117 30.70 1.45 -26.01
CA SER A 117 31.63 0.32 -26.16
C SER A 117 32.18 0.15 -27.58
N SER A 118 31.38 0.45 -28.62
CA SER A 118 31.86 0.42 -30.00
C SER A 118 32.86 1.54 -30.29
N VAL A 119 32.61 2.75 -29.79
CA VAL A 119 33.51 3.90 -29.98
C VAL A 119 34.84 3.64 -29.29
N ASP A 120 34.82 3.18 -28.03
CA ASP A 120 36.03 2.85 -27.28
C ASP A 120 36.87 1.78 -28.00
N GLN A 121 36.21 0.76 -28.56
CA GLN A 121 36.90 -0.31 -29.27
C GLN A 121 37.51 0.15 -30.60
N GLU A 122 36.81 1.00 -31.36
CA GLU A 122 37.33 1.58 -32.59
C GLU A 122 38.56 2.48 -32.33
N GLU A 123 38.52 3.31 -31.30
CA GLU A 123 39.65 4.17 -30.91
C GLU A 123 40.86 3.35 -30.47
N LEU A 124 40.67 2.30 -29.67
CA LEU A 124 41.75 1.39 -29.28
C LEU A 124 42.40 0.68 -30.47
N VAL A 125 41.59 0.27 -31.47
CA VAL A 125 42.12 -0.34 -32.71
C VAL A 125 42.94 0.67 -33.52
N ARG A 126 42.45 1.91 -33.66
CA ARG A 126 43.20 2.99 -34.34
C ARG A 126 44.52 3.27 -33.66
N LEU A 127 44.50 3.55 -32.34
CA LEU A 127 45.71 3.83 -31.56
C LEU A 127 46.73 2.69 -31.61
N ARG A 128 46.26 1.44 -31.57
CA ARG A 128 47.13 0.26 -31.70
C ARG A 128 47.78 0.18 -33.08
N THR A 129 47.03 0.48 -34.14
CA THR A 129 47.53 0.47 -35.52
C THR A 129 48.57 1.56 -35.71
N ASP A 130 48.31 2.77 -35.21
CA ASP A 130 49.24 3.89 -35.27
C ASP A 130 50.53 3.60 -34.50
N LEU A 131 50.42 3.01 -33.31
CA LEU A 131 51.59 2.60 -32.52
C LEU A 131 52.42 1.53 -33.27
N GLN A 132 51.79 0.56 -33.91
CA GLN A 132 52.49 -0.44 -34.73
C GLN A 132 53.21 0.21 -35.92
N ALA A 133 52.57 1.17 -36.60
CA ALA A 133 53.20 1.92 -37.68
C ALA A 133 54.40 2.74 -37.20
N GLN A 134 54.32 3.36 -36.01
CA GLN A 134 55.46 4.06 -35.42
C GLN A 134 56.60 3.10 -35.07
N GLN A 135 56.29 1.90 -34.55
CA GLN A 135 57.31 0.89 -34.22
C GLN A 135 58.02 0.36 -35.47
N THR A 136 57.29 0.13 -36.57
CA THR A 136 57.90 -0.31 -37.83
C THR A 136 58.79 0.77 -38.43
N LEU A 137 58.35 2.05 -38.38
CA LEU A 137 59.18 3.19 -38.79
C LEU A 137 60.45 3.29 -37.94
N ALA A 138 60.33 3.21 -36.61
CA ALA A 138 61.46 3.26 -35.69
C ALA A 138 62.46 2.11 -35.96
N ARG A 139 61.96 0.90 -36.21
CA ARG A 139 62.79 -0.25 -36.58
C ARG A 139 63.49 -0.03 -37.93
N GLY A 140 62.78 0.46 -38.94
CA GLY A 140 63.37 0.80 -40.24
C GLY A 140 64.49 1.84 -40.10
N LEU A 141 64.30 2.86 -39.26
CA LEU A 141 65.34 3.85 -38.96
C LEU A 141 66.54 3.22 -38.26
N GLN A 142 66.35 2.30 -37.31
CA GLN A 142 67.44 1.56 -36.68
C GLN A 142 68.20 0.68 -37.68
N GLU A 143 67.50 0.00 -38.58
CA GLU A 143 68.11 -0.80 -39.65
C GLU A 143 68.93 0.07 -40.62
N VAL A 144 68.43 1.25 -40.99
CA VAL A 144 69.18 2.22 -41.80
C VAL A 144 70.41 2.74 -41.04
N MET A 145 70.26 3.11 -39.77
CA MET A 145 71.39 3.57 -38.94
C MET A 145 72.47 2.50 -38.79
N THR A 146 72.10 1.24 -38.60
CA THR A 146 73.06 0.12 -38.51
C THR A 146 73.69 -0.21 -39.87
N ALA A 147 72.97 -0.03 -40.98
CA ALA A 147 73.53 -0.18 -42.33
C ALA A 147 74.55 0.93 -42.67
N ILE A 148 74.30 2.16 -42.23
CA ILE A 148 75.21 3.30 -42.43
C ILE A 148 76.40 3.24 -41.45
N GLY A 149 76.18 2.77 -40.21
CA GLY A 149 77.18 2.71 -39.15
C GLY A 149 78.14 1.51 -39.20
N ARG A 150 78.04 0.61 -40.19
CA ARG A 150 78.97 -0.51 -40.35
C ARG A 150 80.20 -0.10 -41.18
N PRO A 151 81.40 0.06 -40.60
CA PRO A 151 82.61 0.12 -41.40
C PRO A 151 82.78 -1.21 -42.14
N ARG A 152 83.09 -1.16 -43.45
CA ARG A 152 83.45 -2.33 -44.25
C ARG A 152 84.81 -2.88 -43.76
N SER A 153 84.79 -3.67 -42.71
CA SER A 153 85.96 -4.43 -42.25
C SER A 153 86.22 -5.58 -43.24
N ARG A 154 87.13 -5.35 -44.19
CA ARG A 154 87.74 -6.42 -44.98
C ARG A 154 88.73 -7.21 -44.11
N SER A 155 88.54 -8.53 -44.09
CA SER A 155 89.55 -9.57 -43.88
C SER A 155 90.21 -9.72 -42.50
N ARG A 156 89.94 -10.83 -41.81
CA ARG A 156 90.91 -11.92 -41.62
C ARG A 156 90.32 -13.11 -40.85
N SER A 157 90.73 -14.30 -41.26
CA SER A 157 90.45 -15.57 -40.59
C SER A 157 91.27 -15.74 -39.31
N ARG A 158 90.71 -16.54 -38.37
CA ARG A 158 91.32 -17.40 -37.32
C ARG A 158 90.20 -17.71 -36.31
N VAL A 159 89.66 -18.94 -36.27
CA VAL A 159 90.10 -20.13 -35.49
C VAL A 159 90.17 -19.91 -33.97
N SER A 160 89.37 -20.74 -33.27
CA SER A 160 89.39 -21.10 -31.84
C SER A 160 89.13 -19.96 -30.84
N GLY A 161 88.42 -20.12 -29.74
CA GLY A 161 87.89 -21.28 -29.03
C GLY A 161 87.73 -20.88 -27.56
N ALA A 162 86.73 -21.48 -26.91
CA ALA A 162 86.56 -21.65 -25.46
C ALA A 162 86.12 -20.47 -24.55
N SER A 163 85.30 -20.90 -23.57
CA SER A 163 85.07 -20.34 -22.24
C SER A 163 84.19 -19.09 -22.17
N GLY A 164 83.15 -19.00 -21.34
CA GLY A 164 82.74 -19.77 -20.17
C GLY A 164 82.18 -18.79 -19.13
N ALA A 165 81.17 -19.22 -18.37
CA ALA A 165 80.72 -18.64 -17.10
C ALA A 165 80.06 -17.23 -17.18
N THR A 166 79.08 -16.78 -16.38
CA THR A 166 78.34 -17.23 -15.18
C THR A 166 77.36 -16.10 -14.82
N GLY A 167 76.29 -16.38 -14.07
CA GLY A 167 75.56 -15.38 -13.26
C GLY A 167 74.05 -15.34 -13.56
N ALA A 168 73.20 -16.11 -12.90
CA ALA A 168 72.74 -16.08 -11.50
C ALA A 168 71.62 -15.05 -11.20
N SER A 169 70.51 -15.58 -10.66
CA SER A 169 69.48 -14.93 -9.80
C SER A 169 68.51 -13.97 -10.51
N VAL A 170 67.19 -14.01 -10.32
CA VAL A 170 66.44 -13.77 -9.07
C VAL A 170 65.03 -14.40 -9.13
N LYS A 171 64.60 -15.00 -8.01
CA LYS A 171 63.22 -15.41 -7.69
C LYS A 171 62.36 -14.20 -7.30
N GLN A 172 61.14 -14.06 -7.80
CA GLN A 172 60.00 -13.41 -7.10
C GLN A 172 58.68 -14.07 -7.54
N TYR A 173 58.13 -15.00 -6.74
CA TYR A 173 57.14 -14.86 -5.65
C TYR A 173 55.68 -14.72 -6.11
N LEU A 174 54.90 -15.72 -5.69
CA LEU A 174 53.45 -15.83 -5.72
C LEU A 174 52.79 -14.66 -4.96
N ALA A 175 51.71 -14.10 -5.53
CA ALA A 175 50.62 -13.49 -4.78
C ALA A 175 49.37 -13.38 -5.67
N GLY A 176 48.58 -14.45 -5.75
CA GLY A 176 47.39 -14.51 -6.60
C GLY A 176 46.23 -15.22 -5.91
N SER A 177 45.88 -14.84 -4.67
CA SER A 177 44.74 -15.47 -3.98
C SER A 177 43.93 -14.58 -3.00
N SER A 178 44.13 -13.26 -2.96
CA SER A 178 43.48 -12.43 -1.91
C SER A 178 42.26 -11.59 -2.34
N SER A 179 41.88 -11.56 -3.62
CA SER A 179 40.78 -10.68 -4.08
C SER A 179 39.39 -11.34 -4.11
N ARG A 180 39.24 -12.65 -3.88
CA ARG A 180 37.91 -13.30 -3.88
C ARG A 180 37.16 -13.30 -2.55
N ARG A 181 37.83 -13.04 -1.41
CA ARG A 181 37.18 -13.07 -0.08
C ARG A 181 36.54 -11.74 0.36
N ARG A 182 36.85 -10.60 -0.26
CA ARG A 182 36.24 -9.31 0.13
C ARG A 182 34.85 -9.09 -0.48
N ASN A 183 34.56 -9.62 -1.66
CA ASN A 183 33.25 -9.42 -2.28
C ASN A 183 32.13 -10.26 -1.64
N GLU A 184 32.44 -11.41 -1.04
CA GLU A 184 31.41 -12.25 -0.39
C GLU A 184 31.00 -11.72 1.00
N GLU A 185 31.81 -10.88 1.63
CA GLU A 185 31.54 -10.32 2.96
C GLU A 185 30.69 -9.03 2.90
N GLU A 186 30.75 -8.27 1.80
CA GLU A 186 29.87 -7.11 1.55
C GLU A 186 28.45 -7.52 1.13
N GLU A 187 28.27 -8.59 0.35
CA GLU A 187 26.93 -9.07 -0.03
C GLU A 187 26.11 -9.62 1.15
N ARG A 188 26.78 -10.11 2.20
CA ARG A 188 26.10 -10.57 3.43
C ARG A 188 25.65 -9.43 4.34
N ARG A 189 26.30 -8.27 4.31
CA ARG A 189 25.88 -7.09 5.07
C ARG A 189 24.62 -6.45 4.49
N HIS A 190 24.53 -6.34 3.16
CA HIS A 190 23.33 -5.78 2.52
C HIS A 190 22.10 -6.69 2.57
N ARG A 191 22.27 -8.00 2.72
CA ARG A 191 21.14 -8.94 2.85
C ARG A 191 20.70 -9.18 4.31
N GLY A 192 21.52 -8.81 5.30
CA GLY A 192 21.22 -8.93 6.73
C GLY A 192 20.51 -7.71 7.34
N GLU A 193 20.63 -6.53 6.72
CA GLU A 193 20.04 -5.29 7.25
C GLU A 193 18.56 -5.10 6.85
N ALA A 194 18.06 -5.83 5.84
CA ALA A 194 16.66 -5.76 5.43
C ALA A 194 15.66 -6.45 6.38
N SER A 195 16.13 -7.17 7.39
CA SER A 195 15.27 -7.95 8.31
C SER A 195 15.22 -7.42 9.75
N ALA A 196 15.89 -6.30 10.05
CA ALA A 196 15.94 -5.73 11.41
C ALA A 196 15.14 -4.43 11.60
N GLN A 197 14.38 -3.99 10.59
CA GLN A 197 13.66 -2.71 10.61
C GLN A 197 12.15 -2.87 10.36
N SER A 198 11.51 -3.87 10.97
CA SER A 198 10.04 -3.98 11.03
C SER A 198 9.46 -4.00 12.45
N GLY A 199 10.29 -3.72 13.47
CA GLY A 199 9.88 -3.79 14.87
C GLY A 199 10.23 -2.55 15.67
N ARG A 200 9.56 -1.41 15.41
CA ARG A 200 9.31 -0.30 16.38
C ARG A 200 8.55 0.82 15.66
N GLY A 201 7.23 0.78 15.79
CA GLY A 201 6.33 1.82 15.31
C GLY A 201 5.01 1.74 16.08
N GLY A 202 5.09 1.66 17.41
CA GLY A 202 3.96 1.92 18.29
C GLY A 202 3.65 3.41 18.22
N GLY A 203 2.83 3.80 17.25
CA GLY A 203 2.21 5.12 17.21
C GLY A 203 1.21 5.21 18.34
N GLU A 204 1.56 5.98 19.37
CA GLU A 204 0.65 6.44 20.40
C GLU A 204 -0.57 7.09 19.74
N MET A 205 -1.75 6.52 19.99
CA MET A 205 -3.02 7.19 19.76
C MET A 205 -3.06 8.45 20.62
N PRO A 206 -3.35 9.64 20.07
CA PRO A 206 -3.65 10.79 20.91
C PRO A 206 -4.89 10.47 21.76
N PRO A 207 -4.90 10.82 23.05
CA PRO A 207 -6.05 10.59 23.90
C PRO A 207 -7.27 11.37 23.36
N PRO A 208 -8.49 10.83 23.49
CA PRO A 208 -9.69 11.55 23.09
C PRO A 208 -9.86 12.82 23.94
N PRO A 209 -10.38 13.92 23.38
CA PRO A 209 -10.64 15.12 24.15
C PRO A 209 -11.63 14.82 25.28
N ASP A 210 -11.29 15.34 26.46
CA ASP A 210 -12.01 15.15 27.71
C ASP A 210 -13.52 15.33 27.55
N ARG A 211 -14.27 14.35 28.08
CA ARG A 211 -15.65 14.55 28.48
C ARG A 211 -15.68 15.65 29.53
N GLN A 212 -16.16 16.84 29.16
CA GLN A 212 -16.73 17.76 30.14
C GLN A 212 -18.09 17.21 30.57
N GLU A 213 -18.07 16.27 31.52
CA GLU A 213 -19.20 16.03 32.40
C GLU A 213 -19.08 16.97 33.61
N GLY A 214 -20.15 17.72 33.86
CA GLY A 214 -20.49 18.20 35.19
C GLY A 214 -20.21 19.67 35.46
N SER A 215 -21.26 20.49 35.40
CA SER A 215 -21.81 21.08 36.63
C SER A 215 -23.19 21.68 36.35
N ARG A 216 -24.20 21.03 36.92
CA ARG A 216 -25.45 21.66 37.34
C ARG A 216 -25.16 22.45 38.61
N GLU A 217 -25.62 23.69 38.70
CA GLU A 217 -26.16 24.33 39.91
C GLU A 217 -26.79 25.65 39.44
N SER A 218 -28.12 25.80 39.45
CA SER A 218 -28.98 26.13 40.61
C SER A 218 -29.05 27.63 40.88
N GLY A 219 -30.23 28.20 40.63
CA GLY A 219 -30.92 29.04 41.63
C GLY A 219 -30.61 30.54 41.71
N GLY A 220 -31.69 31.33 41.73
CA GLY A 220 -31.74 32.73 42.19
C GLY A 220 -31.72 33.72 41.02
N GLY A 221 -32.75 34.53 40.75
CA GLY A 221 -33.68 35.16 41.66
C GLY A 221 -33.49 36.66 41.54
N GLN A 222 -34.40 37.33 40.80
CA GLN A 222 -34.97 38.66 41.01
C GLN A 222 -35.83 39.04 39.81
#